data_AF-A0A9Q0PFH6-F1
#
_entry.id   AF-A0A9Q0PFH6-F1
#
_cell.length_a   1.000
_cell.length_b   1.000
_cell.length_c   1.000
_cell.angle_alpha   90.00
_cell.angle_beta   90.00
_cell.angle_gamma   90.00
#
_symmetry.space_group_name_H-M   'P 1'
#
loop_
_entity.id
_entity.type
_entity.pdbx_description
1 polymer ?
#
loop_
_entity_poly.entity_id
_entity_poly.type
_entity_poly.pdbx_seq_one_letter_code
_entity_poly.pdbx_strand_id
1 'polypeptide(L)'
;MKPFIPTSMADQDQSNNFSVLIVDDDRIVRETNRRFTVLAGTQKQLRMEFQEAKNGKEAVYLHLVGASFDLILMDFQMPIMNQIVVF
;
A
#
# COMPACT_ATOMS: atom_id res chain seq x y z
N MET A 1 -38.14 34.17 12.93
CA MET A 1 -37.94 32.70 12.88
C MET A 1 -36.52 32.44 12.43
N LYS A 2 -35.72 31.73 13.22
CA LYS A 2 -34.34 31.35 12.84
C LYS A 2 -34.43 30.11 11.93
N PRO A 3 -33.65 30.00 10.84
CA PRO A 3 -33.70 28.83 9.99
C PRO A 3 -33.17 27.60 10.74
N PHE A 4 -33.87 26.49 10.58
CA PHE A 4 -33.39 25.16 10.95
C PHE A 4 -32.29 24.78 9.97
N ILE A 5 -31.04 24.79 10.42
CA ILE A 5 -29.91 24.26 9.66
C ILE A 5 -29.87 22.76 9.97
N PRO A 6 -30.12 21.87 9.01
CA PRO A 6 -29.82 20.46 9.20
C PRO A 6 -28.31 20.38 9.38
N THR A 7 -27.87 19.88 10.54
CA THR A 7 -26.48 19.48 10.76
C THR A 7 -26.10 18.59 9.59
N SER A 8 -25.32 19.12 8.65
CA SER A 8 -24.76 18.33 7.57
C SER A 8 -24.07 17.15 8.22
N MET A 9 -24.46 15.95 7.81
CA MET A 9 -23.71 14.71 8.00
C MET A 9 -22.30 14.96 7.48
N ALA A 10 -21.43 15.49 8.33
CA ALA A 10 -20.00 15.34 8.19
C ALA A 10 -19.68 13.95 8.74
N ASP A 11 -20.23 12.92 8.08
CA ASP A 11 -19.53 11.66 8.00
C ASP A 11 -18.29 11.98 7.19
N GLN A 12 -17.25 12.43 7.92
CA GLN A 12 -15.88 12.40 7.42
C GLN A 12 -15.61 10.90 7.23
N ASP A 13 -15.98 10.38 6.07
CA ASP A 13 -15.55 9.09 5.58
C ASP A 13 -14.04 9.24 5.41
N GLN A 14 -13.34 9.06 6.53
CA GLN A 14 -11.90 9.05 6.64
C GLN A 14 -11.46 7.74 6.02
N SER A 15 -11.68 7.61 4.71
CA SER A 15 -11.21 6.49 3.93
C SER A 15 -9.70 6.63 3.92
N ASN A 16 -9.03 6.03 4.90
CA ASN A 16 -7.59 6.00 4.94
C ASN A 16 -7.14 5.28 3.67
N ASN A 17 -6.58 6.04 2.72
CA ASN A 17 -5.88 5.49 1.57
C ASN A 17 -4.65 4.77 2.11
N PHE A 18 -4.61 3.45 1.92
CA PHE A 18 -3.58 2.57 2.44
C PHE A 18 -2.56 2.30 1.32
N SER A 19 -1.34 2.78 1.49
CA SER A 19 -0.27 2.66 0.49
C SER A 19 0.48 1.34 0.69
N VAL A 20 0.51 0.51 -0.35
CA VAL A 20 1.09 -0.83 -0.33
C VAL A 20 2.24 -0.93 -1.34
N LEU A 21 3.41 -1.39 -0.89
CA LEU A 21 4.52 -1.75 -1.77
C LEU A 21 4.59 -3.27 -1.92
N ILE A 22 4.67 -3.76 -3.16
CA ILE A 22 4.90 -5.17 -3.47
C ILE A 22 6.29 -5.32 -4.09
N VAL A 23 7.14 -6.14 -3.46
CA VAL A 23 8.54 -6.33 -3.85
C VAL A 23 8.80 -7.79 -4.16
N ASP A 24 9.00 -8.10 -5.43
CA ASP A 24 9.27 -9.46 -5.91
C ASP A 24 9.90 -9.34 -7.30
N ASP A 25 10.85 -10.19 -7.68
CA ASP A 25 11.50 -10.12 -8.99
C ASP A 25 10.60 -10.71 -10.10
N ASP A 26 9.74 -11.67 -9.75
CA ASP A 26 8.78 -12.28 -10.66
C ASP A 26 7.51 -11.42 -10.82
N ARG A 27 7.25 -11.02 -12.07
CA ARG A 27 6.08 -10.20 -12.42
C ARG A 27 4.75 -10.87 -12.10
N ILE A 28 4.63 -12.18 -12.36
CA ILE A 28 3.41 -12.94 -12.11
C ILE A 28 3.14 -13.03 -10.62
N VAL A 29 4.19 -13.18 -9.80
CA VAL A 29 4.04 -13.17 -8.34
C VAL A 29 3.63 -11.79 -7.84
N ARG A 30 4.23 -10.70 -8.32
CA ARG A 30 3.77 -9.32 -7.99
C ARG A 30 2.30 -9.11 -8.32
N GLU A 31 1.88 -9.49 -9.52
CA GLU A 31 0.49 -9.34 -9.98
C GLU A 31 -0.48 -10.18 -9.14
N THR A 32 -0.08 -11.42 -8.83
CA THR A 32 -0.86 -12.34 -8.00
C THR A 32 -1.03 -11.78 -6.59
N ASN A 33 0.06 -11.33 -5.97
CA ASN A 33 0.04 -10.69 -4.66
C ASN A 33 -0.85 -9.46 -4.67
N ARG A 34 -0.74 -8.58 -5.68
CA ARG A 34 -1.59 -7.39 -5.81
C ARG A 34 -3.08 -7.77 -5.84
N ARG A 35 -3.45 -8.77 -6.63
CA ARG A 35 -4.85 -9.23 -6.73
C ARG A 35 -5.37 -9.75 -5.39
N PHE A 36 -4.58 -10.58 -4.69
CA PHE A 36 -4.97 -11.07 -3.37
C PHE A 36 -5.07 -9.96 -2.33
N THR A 37 -4.15 -9.00 -2.33
CA THR A 37 -4.21 -7.85 -1.42
C THR A 37 -5.42 -6.98 -1.69
N VAL A 38 -5.76 -6.73 -2.96
CA VAL A 38 -7.00 -6.03 -3.34
C VAL A 38 -8.22 -6.73 -2.76
N LEU A 39 -8.34 -8.05 -2.96
CA LEU A 39 -9.46 -8.84 -2.43
C LEU A 39 -9.56 -8.81 -0.90
N ALA A 40 -8.41 -8.77 -0.20
CA ALA A 40 -8.38 -8.68 1.25
C ALA A 40 -8.79 -7.29 1.77
N GLY A 41 -8.35 -6.21 1.11
CA GLY A 41 -8.71 -4.86 1.51
C GLY A 41 -10.14 -4.45 1.14
N THR A 42 -10.70 -4.95 0.03
CA THR A 42 -12.11 -4.69 -0.32
C THR A 42 -13.07 -5.26 0.72
N GLN A 43 -12.77 -6.44 1.29
CA GLN A 43 -13.53 -7.01 2.40
C GLN A 43 -13.53 -6.11 3.64
N LYS A 44 -12.46 -5.32 3.83
CA LYS A 44 -12.30 -4.36 4.92
C LYS A 44 -12.67 -2.93 4.54
N GLN A 45 -13.23 -2.72 3.34
CA GLN A 45 -13.58 -1.39 2.79
C GLN A 45 -12.38 -0.42 2.75
N LEU A 46 -11.16 -0.96 2.60
CA LEU A 46 -9.94 -0.16 2.49
C LEU A 46 -9.75 0.29 1.04
N ARG A 47 -9.44 1.58 0.86
CA ARG A 47 -8.92 2.11 -0.41
C ARG A 47 -7.42 1.89 -0.41
N MET A 48 -6.91 1.10 -1.33
CA MET A 48 -5.49 0.79 -1.40
C MET A 48 -4.86 1.34 -2.67
N GLU A 49 -3.68 1.92 -2.51
CA GLU A 49 -2.80 2.34 -3.60
C GLU A 49 -1.59 1.41 -3.63
N PHE A 50 -1.18 1.00 -4.83
CA PHE A 50 -0.13 -0.01 -4.99
C PHE A 50 1.04 0.55 -5.77
N GLN A 51 2.24 0.29 -5.27
CA GLN A 51 3.49 0.42 -6.02
C GLN A 51 4.19 -0.94 -6.07
N GLU A 52 5.01 -1.14 -7.09
CA GLU A 52 5.77 -2.37 -7.30
C GLU A 52 7.26 -2.06 -7.38
N ALA A 53 8.07 -2.95 -6.82
CA ALA A 53 9.52 -2.95 -6.98
C ALA A 53 9.98 -4.37 -7.35
N LYS A 54 11.01 -4.46 -8.21
CA LYS A 54 11.54 -5.75 -8.68
C LYS A 54 12.63 -6.32 -7.78
N ASN A 55 13.06 -5.56 -6.78
CA ASN A 55 14.13 -5.93 -5.85
C ASN A 55 14.18 -4.92 -4.69
N GLY A 56 14.96 -5.25 -3.65
CA GLY A 56 15.13 -4.38 -2.48
C GLY A 56 15.73 -3.01 -2.77
N LYS A 57 16.56 -2.85 -3.81
CA LYS A 57 17.16 -1.53 -4.14
C LYS A 57 16.10 -0.57 -4.69
N GLU A 58 15.21 -1.05 -5.55
CA GLU A 58 14.07 -0.26 -6.04
C GLU A 58 13.14 0.12 -4.87
N ALA A 59 12.88 -0.80 -3.94
CA ALA A 59 12.08 -0.53 -2.74
C ALA A 59 12.70 0.58 -1.86
N VAL A 60 14.01 0.50 -1.59
CA VAL A 60 14.74 1.53 -0.84
C VAL A 60 14.75 2.86 -1.59
N TYR A 61 14.95 2.84 -2.92
CA TYR A 61 14.91 4.06 -3.72
C TYR A 61 13.55 4.77 -3.61
N LEU A 62 12.44 4.04 -3.69
CA LEU A 62 11.09 4.59 -3.50
C LEU A 62 10.97 5.29 -2.15
N HIS A 63 11.48 4.68 -1.08
CA HIS A 63 11.49 5.31 0.25
C HIS A 63 12.35 6.58 0.29
N LEU A 64 13.57 6.53 -0.28
CA LEU A 64 14.49 7.67 -0.30
C LEU A 64 13.97 8.87 -1.10
N VAL A 65 13.13 8.65 -2.12
CA VAL A 65 12.47 9.73 -2.87
C VAL A 65 11.18 10.25 -2.19
N GLY A 66 10.90 9.80 -0.98
CA GLY A 66 9.81 10.31 -0.14
C GLY A 66 8.52 9.49 -0.17
N ALA A 67 8.52 8.29 -0.77
CA ALA A 67 7.36 7.40 -0.66
C ALA A 67 7.32 6.75 0.74
N SER A 68 6.13 6.73 1.32
CA SER A 68 5.83 6.01 2.56
C SER A 68 4.76 4.96 2.28
N PHE A 69 4.88 3.82 2.93
CA PHE A 69 4.00 2.68 2.75
C PHE A 69 3.49 2.19 4.10
N ASP A 70 2.19 1.90 4.18
CA ASP A 70 1.55 1.33 5.36
C ASP A 70 1.75 -0.19 5.43
N LEU A 71 2.03 -0.82 4.29
CA LEU A 71 2.34 -2.24 4.17
C LEU A 71 3.37 -2.48 3.07
N ILE A 72 4.37 -3.32 3.36
CA ILE A 72 5.31 -3.83 2.36
C ILE A 72 5.20 -5.35 2.32
N LEU A 73 4.87 -5.89 1.14
CA LEU A 73 4.86 -7.31 0.84
C LEU A 73 6.10 -7.64 0.03
N MET A 74 7.09 -8.28 0.65
CA MET A 74 8.37 -8.59 0.03
C MET A 74 8.61 -10.09 -0.05
N ASP A 75 9.08 -10.58 -1.20
CA ASP A 75 9.55 -11.95 -1.35
C ASP A 75 10.80 -12.18 -0.50
N PHE A 76 10.71 -13.20 0.36
CA PHE A 76 11.79 -13.64 1.24
C PHE A 76 12.86 -14.40 0.47
N GLN A 77 12.52 -15.05 -0.64
CA GLN A 77 13.44 -15.91 -1.39
C GLN A 77 14.30 -15.17 -2.42
N MET A 78 14.19 -13.84 -2.50
CA MET A 78 15.09 -13.04 -3.35
C MET A 78 16.57 -13.31 -2.99
N PRO A 79 17.36 -13.93 -3.88
CA PRO A 79 18.75 -14.26 -3.61
C PRO A 79 19.55 -12.96 -3.45
N ILE A 80 19.96 -12.69 -2.21
CA ILE A 80 20.89 -11.63 -1.82
C ILE A 80 20.42 -10.24 -2.30
N MET A 81 19.40 -9.74 -1.59
CA MET A 81 19.51 -8.38 -1.09
C MET A 81 20.82 -8.31 -0.28
N ASN A 82 21.66 -7.30 -0.43
CA ASN A 82 22.50 -6.95 0.73
C ASN A 82 21.48 -6.65 1.84
N GLN A 83 21.38 -7.57 2.81
CA GLN A 83 20.26 -7.81 3.71
C GLN A 83 20.03 -6.69 4.72
N ILE A 84 19.84 -5.47 4.24
CA ILE A 84 19.60 -4.30 5.06
C ILE A 84 18.26 -3.72 4.60
N VAL A 85 17.22 -4.19 5.28
CA VAL A 85 15.96 -3.48 5.39
C VAL A 85 16.08 -2.64 6.66
N VAL A 86 16.41 -1.36 6.52
CA VAL A 86 16.24 -0.40 7.64
C VAL A 86 14.86 0.19 7.48
N PHE A 87 13.99 -0.10 8.44
CA PHE A 87 12.74 0.62 8.69
C PHE A 87 12.99 1.68 9.77
#